data_AF-A0A3P6C1J7-F1
#
_entry.id   AF-A0A3P6C1J7-F1
#
_cell.length_a   1.000
_cell.length_b   1.000
_cell.length_c   1.000
_cell.angle_alpha   90.00
_cell.angle_beta   90.00
_cell.angle_gamma   90.00
#
_symmetry.space_group_name_H-M   'P 1'
#
loop_
_entity.id
_entity.type
_entity.pdbx_description
1 polymer ?
#
loop_
_entity_poly.entity_id
_entity_poly.type
_entity_poly.pdbx_seq_one_letter_code
_entity_poly.pdbx_strand_id
1 'polypeptide(L)'
;MTSTQSSRRGGEDVCSCILIFLVFAFIAAMIAFVVKSAESHAPNIEVASMDFTVNWDLLIRRPDYLLGDSKCPQGDIQASLFYKDLTLATSSTQRYEYLNHKSPQLLRFSATVSEKDIRGLVGQNIIKDIKEKSE
;
A
#
# COMPACT_ATOMS: atom_id res chain seq x y z
N MET A 1 31.15 81.41 5.45
CA MET A 1 31.25 80.31 6.44
C MET A 1 30.21 79.27 6.09
N THR A 2 30.60 78.23 5.37
CA THR A 2 29.71 77.11 4.98
C THR A 2 30.56 75.85 4.96
N SER A 3 30.45 75.04 6.01
CA SER A 3 30.81 73.62 5.97
C SER A 3 30.26 72.96 7.22
N THR A 4 29.09 72.33 7.08
CA THR A 4 28.58 71.36 8.07
C THR A 4 27.69 70.38 7.33
N GLN A 5 28.27 69.63 6.38
CA GLN A 5 27.53 68.61 5.65
C GLN A 5 28.47 67.48 5.17
N SER A 6 29.20 66.83 6.08
CA SER A 6 30.00 65.65 5.70
C SER A 6 30.00 64.51 6.74
N SER A 7 29.27 64.62 7.84
CA SER A 7 29.32 63.63 8.93
C SER A 7 28.08 62.74 9.06
N ARG A 8 27.05 62.90 8.21
CA ARG A 8 25.79 62.13 8.30
C ARG A 8 25.75 60.88 7.42
N ARG A 9 26.60 60.80 6.40
CA ARG A 9 26.51 59.78 5.34
C ARG A 9 27.05 58.39 5.77
N GLY A 10 28.07 58.35 6.65
CA GLY A 10 28.67 57.09 7.09
C GLY A 10 27.85 56.27 8.11
N GLY A 11 26.86 56.87 8.78
CA GLY A 11 25.97 56.16 9.70
C GLY A 11 24.82 55.42 9.01
N GLU A 12 24.35 55.96 7.88
CA GLU A 12 23.25 55.39 7.08
C GLU A 12 23.71 54.13 6.34
N ASP A 13 24.94 54.12 5.81
CA ASP A 13 25.53 52.95 5.14
C ASP A 13 25.79 51.78 6.09
N VAL A 14 26.26 52.07 7.32
CA VAL A 14 26.48 51.03 8.34
C VAL A 14 25.16 50.46 8.83
N CYS A 15 24.14 51.31 9.03
CA CYS A 15 22.80 50.87 9.42
C CYS A 15 22.13 50.03 8.32
N SER A 16 22.33 50.41 7.05
CA SER A 16 21.86 49.68 5.88
C SER A 16 22.50 48.29 5.77
N CYS A 17 23.82 48.19 5.94
CA CYS A 17 24.53 46.91 5.97
C CYS A 17 24.00 45.98 7.08
N ILE A 18 23.78 46.50 8.28
CA ILE A 18 23.24 45.73 9.41
C ILE A 18 21.82 45.20 9.09
N LEU A 19 20.96 46.05 8.52
CA LEU A 19 19.62 45.64 8.09
C LEU A 19 19.65 44.52 7.05
N ILE A 20 20.54 44.62 6.06
CA ILE A 20 20.72 43.60 5.03
C ILE A 20 21.17 42.27 5.67
N PHE A 21 22.15 42.30 6.58
CA PHE A 21 22.60 41.11 7.30
C PHE A 21 21.48 40.44 8.11
N LEU A 22 20.65 41.23 8.80
CA LEU A 22 19.52 40.71 9.56
C LEU A 22 18.47 40.02 8.66
N VAL A 23 18.19 40.59 7.49
CA VAL A 23 17.27 39.99 6.51
C VAL A 23 17.82 38.67 5.98
N PHE A 24 19.10 38.61 5.62
CA PHE A 24 19.72 37.36 5.16
C PHE A 24 19.76 36.29 6.25
N ALA A 25 20.05 36.66 7.49
CA ALA A 25 20.02 35.74 8.63
C ALA A 25 18.60 35.18 8.86
N PHE A 26 17.57 36.03 8.74
CA PHE A 26 16.18 35.60 8.86
C PHE A 26 15.77 34.65 7.75
N ILE A 27 16.13 34.94 6.49
CA ILE A 27 15.85 34.05 5.34
C ILE A 27 16.55 32.69 5.53
N ALA A 28 17.82 32.69 5.94
CA ALA A 28 18.57 31.46 6.19
C ALA A 28 17.93 30.63 7.31
N ALA A 29 17.46 31.27 8.38
CA ALA A 29 16.75 30.59 9.47
C ALA A 29 15.42 29.98 9.00
N MET A 30 14.65 30.69 8.17
CA MET A 30 13.41 30.17 7.60
C MET A 30 13.65 28.98 6.67
N ILE A 31 14.68 29.03 5.83
CA ILE A 31 15.05 27.89 4.97
C ILE A 31 15.47 26.70 5.82
N ALA A 32 16.30 26.90 6.85
CA ALA A 32 16.71 25.83 7.76
C ALA A 32 15.52 25.22 8.51
N PHE A 33 14.54 26.04 8.91
CA PHE A 33 13.32 25.58 9.56
C PHE A 33 12.44 24.74 8.61
N VAL A 34 12.28 25.16 7.35
CA VAL A 34 11.52 24.40 6.34
C VAL A 34 12.21 23.07 6.02
N VAL A 35 13.54 23.07 5.85
CA VAL A 35 14.31 21.83 5.60
C VAL A 35 14.19 20.87 6.79
N LYS A 36 14.29 21.39 8.01
CA LYS A 36 14.14 20.59 9.24
C LYS A 36 12.71 20.09 9.46
N SER A 37 11.71 20.84 9.02
CA SER A 37 10.31 20.42 9.02
C SER A 37 10.00 19.39 7.92
N ALA A 38 10.78 19.38 6.83
CA ALA A 38 10.68 18.39 5.76
C ALA A 38 11.32 17.05 6.14
N GLU A 39 12.23 17.03 7.12
CA GLU A 39 12.64 15.82 7.86
C GLU A 39 11.55 15.35 8.84
N SER A 40 10.30 15.39 8.41
CA SER A 40 9.25 14.58 9.01
C SER A 40 9.73 13.13 8.91
N HIS A 41 10.09 12.55 10.04
CA HIS A 41 10.42 11.14 10.15
C HIS A 41 9.32 10.35 9.46
N ALA A 42 9.62 9.88 8.25
CA ALA A 42 8.80 8.89 7.58
C ALA A 42 8.67 7.74 8.59
N PRO A 43 7.45 7.40 9.04
CA PRO A 43 7.29 6.31 9.97
C PRO A 43 7.95 5.09 9.33
N ASN A 44 8.80 4.42 10.09
CA ASN A 44 9.36 3.14 9.69
C ASN A 44 8.18 2.17 9.58
N ILE A 45 7.58 2.09 8.39
CA ILE A 45 6.52 1.15 8.08
C ILE A 45 7.24 -0.19 7.92
N GLU A 46 7.37 -0.91 9.03
CA GLU A 46 7.53 -2.36 8.97
C GLU A 46 6.25 -2.89 8.34
N VAL A 47 6.30 -3.12 7.03
CA VAL A 47 5.31 -3.96 6.35
C VAL A 47 5.41 -5.30 7.06
N ALA A 48 4.37 -5.66 7.82
CA ALA A 48 4.25 -6.99 8.37
C ALA A 48 4.21 -7.97 7.18
N SER A 49 5.38 -8.52 6.87
CA SER A 49 5.53 -9.62 5.94
C SER A 49 4.77 -10.78 6.53
N MET A 50 3.70 -11.20 5.86
CA MET A 50 2.95 -12.37 6.26
C MET A 50 2.83 -13.26 5.03
N ASP A 51 3.71 -14.25 4.97
CA ASP A 51 3.51 -15.41 4.12
C ASP A 51 2.36 -16.22 4.73
N PHE A 52 1.31 -16.45 3.95
CA PHE A 52 0.20 -17.27 4.41
C PHE A 52 -0.18 -18.30 3.35
N THR A 53 -0.48 -19.50 3.84
CA THR A 53 -0.99 -20.61 3.03
C THR A 53 -2.47 -20.76 3.34
N VAL A 54 -3.31 -20.72 2.31
CA VAL A 54 -4.73 -20.98 2.44
C VAL A 54 -5.03 -22.37 1.88
N ASN A 55 -5.58 -23.24 2.73
CA ASN A 55 -5.99 -24.60 2.38
C ASN A 55 -7.50 -24.69 2.43
N TRP A 56 -8.14 -24.93 1.29
CA TRP A 56 -9.60 -24.96 1.14
C TRP A 56 -10.04 -26.34 0.69
N ASP A 57 -11.03 -26.88 1.39
CA ASP A 57 -11.67 -28.14 1.08
C ASP A 57 -13.04 -27.83 0.47
N LEU A 58 -13.19 -28.05 -0.84
CA LEU A 58 -14.44 -27.84 -1.58
C LEU A 58 -15.12 -29.18 -1.83
N LEU A 59 -16.34 -29.32 -1.32
CA LEU A 59 -17.16 -30.49 -1.57
C LEU A 59 -18.12 -30.19 -2.72
N ILE A 60 -17.92 -30.82 -3.87
CA ILE A 60 -18.79 -30.65 -5.05
C ILE A 60 -19.70 -31.86 -5.21
N ARG A 61 -20.97 -31.61 -5.51
CA ARG A 61 -22.00 -32.63 -5.73
C ARG A 61 -22.93 -32.16 -6.84
N ARG A 62 -23.47 -33.11 -7.60
CA ARG A 62 -24.55 -32.78 -8.53
C ARG A 62 -25.81 -32.37 -7.74
N PRO A 63 -26.48 -31.26 -8.11
CA PRO A 63 -27.77 -30.90 -7.54
C PRO A 63 -28.83 -31.98 -7.76
N ASP A 64 -29.68 -32.21 -6.75
CA ASP A 64 -30.67 -33.29 -6.76
C ASP A 64 -31.81 -33.07 -7.78
N TYR A 65 -32.07 -31.83 -8.19
CA TYR A 65 -33.12 -31.49 -9.16
C TYR A 65 -32.73 -31.80 -10.62
N LEU A 66 -31.44 -32.07 -10.90
CA LEU A 66 -30.99 -32.58 -12.19
C LEU A 66 -31.22 -34.10 -12.22
N LEU A 67 -32.49 -34.48 -12.16
CA LEU A 67 -32.95 -35.87 -12.13
C LEU A 67 -32.69 -36.53 -13.50
N GLY A 68 -31.70 -37.40 -13.53
CA GLY A 68 -31.32 -38.21 -14.68
C GLY A 68 -30.04 -39.01 -14.42
N ASP A 69 -29.90 -40.17 -15.08
CA ASP A 69 -28.70 -41.01 -14.99
C ASP A 69 -27.44 -40.35 -15.59
N SER A 70 -27.60 -39.25 -16.31
CA SER A 70 -26.51 -38.52 -16.96
C SER A 70 -25.53 -37.96 -15.95
N LYS A 71 -24.28 -38.42 -15.98
CA LYS A 71 -23.19 -37.88 -15.17
C LYS A 71 -22.86 -36.44 -15.57
N CYS A 72 -22.60 -35.55 -14.61
CA CYS A 72 -22.01 -34.26 -14.96
C CYS A 72 -20.64 -34.53 -15.57
N PRO A 73 -20.34 -33.96 -16.74
CA PRO A 73 -19.05 -34.15 -17.39
C PRO A 73 -17.94 -33.55 -16.53
N GLN A 74 -16.75 -34.14 -16.65
CA GLN A 74 -15.52 -33.64 -16.04
C GLN A 74 -15.26 -32.18 -16.40
N GLY A 75 -14.60 -31.46 -15.50
CA GLY A 75 -14.22 -30.08 -15.71
C GLY A 75 -13.09 -29.65 -14.78
N ASP A 76 -12.65 -28.43 -14.97
CA ASP A 76 -11.55 -27.83 -14.22
C ASP A 76 -12.11 -26.73 -13.30
N ILE A 77 -11.67 -26.74 -12.04
CA ILE A 77 -12.07 -25.76 -11.03
C ILE A 77 -10.81 -25.10 -10.48
N GLN A 78 -10.89 -23.80 -10.23
CA GLN A 78 -9.84 -23.03 -9.59
C GLN A 78 -10.47 -22.15 -8.52
N ALA A 79 -9.81 -22.04 -7.37
CA ALA A 79 -10.25 -21.17 -6.29
C ALA A 79 -9.37 -19.92 -6.25
N SER A 80 -9.98 -18.77 -5.98
CA SER A 80 -9.26 -17.51 -5.76
C SER A 80 -9.78 -16.81 -4.51
N LEU A 81 -8.86 -16.24 -3.74
CA LEU A 81 -9.13 -15.41 -2.58
C LEU A 81 -9.03 -13.94 -2.99
N PHE A 82 -10.07 -13.18 -2.73
CA PHE A 82 -10.13 -11.76 -3.02
C PHE A 82 -10.21 -10.93 -1.74
N TYR A 83 -9.60 -9.76 -1.76
CA TYR A 83 -9.80 -8.71 -0.75
C TYR A 83 -10.07 -7.40 -1.47
N LYS A 84 -11.27 -6.85 -1.25
CA LYS A 84 -11.82 -5.77 -2.10
C LYS A 84 -11.75 -6.20 -3.58
N ASP A 85 -11.16 -5.37 -4.44
CA ASP A 85 -11.02 -5.63 -5.88
C ASP A 85 -9.68 -6.30 -6.25
N LEU A 86 -8.95 -6.84 -5.27
CA LEU A 86 -7.63 -7.44 -5.47
C LEU A 86 -7.69 -8.96 -5.26
N THR A 87 -7.12 -9.71 -6.20
CA THR A 87 -6.89 -11.15 -6.03
C THR A 87 -5.65 -11.35 -5.17
N LEU A 88 -5.82 -11.87 -3.96
CA LEU A 88 -4.74 -12.15 -3.03
C LEU A 88 -4.05 -13.48 -3.31
N ALA A 89 -4.83 -14.50 -3.67
CA ALA A 89 -4.32 -15.84 -3.90
C ALA A 89 -5.13 -16.51 -5.00
N THR A 90 -4.48 -17.28 -5.85
CA THR A 90 -5.15 -18.16 -6.81
C THR A 90 -4.55 -19.54 -6.66
N SER A 91 -5.40 -20.54 -6.44
CA SER A 91 -4.96 -21.93 -6.32
C SER A 91 -4.50 -22.48 -7.68
N SER A 92 -3.83 -23.62 -7.65
CA SER A 92 -3.73 -24.44 -8.87
C SER A 92 -5.11 -24.89 -9.34
N THR A 93 -5.24 -25.08 -10.64
CA THR A 93 -6.43 -25.69 -11.24
C THR A 93 -6.50 -27.15 -10.83
N GLN A 94 -7.66 -27.57 -10.35
CA GLN A 94 -7.93 -28.95 -9.98
C GLN A 94 -9.08 -29.49 -10.84
N ARG A 95 -8.86 -30.66 -11.42
CA ARG A 95 -9.83 -31.33 -12.27
C ARG A 95 -10.75 -32.19 -11.42
N TYR A 96 -12.05 -32.12 -11.68
CA TYR A 96 -13.03 -33.02 -11.10
C TYR A 96 -13.49 -34.07 -12.11
N GLU A 97 -13.85 -35.25 -11.60
CA GLU A 97 -14.33 -36.35 -12.42
C GLU A 97 -15.86 -36.31 -12.55
N TYR A 98 -16.45 -37.35 -13.14
CA TYR A 98 -17.88 -37.43 -13.31
C TYR A 98 -18.66 -37.33 -11.98
N LEU A 99 -19.32 -36.21 -11.75
CA LEU A 99 -20.07 -36.00 -10.50
C LEU A 99 -21.33 -36.85 -10.48
N ASN A 100 -21.49 -37.59 -9.39
CA ASN A 100 -22.69 -38.36 -9.09
C ASN A 100 -23.59 -37.57 -8.13
N HIS A 101 -24.88 -37.85 -8.17
CA HIS A 101 -25.85 -37.26 -7.24
C HIS A 101 -25.71 -37.87 -5.83
N LYS A 102 -25.27 -39.13 -5.68
CA LYS A 102 -25.18 -39.79 -4.36
C LYS A 102 -23.88 -39.54 -3.61
N SER A 103 -22.80 -39.26 -4.33
CA SER A 103 -21.45 -39.21 -3.77
C SER A 103 -20.81 -37.84 -4.05
N PRO A 104 -20.72 -36.96 -3.05
CA PRO A 104 -19.93 -35.75 -3.19
C PRO A 104 -18.45 -36.08 -3.40
N GLN A 105 -17.78 -35.28 -4.23
CA GLN A 105 -16.33 -35.35 -4.43
C GLN A 105 -15.65 -34.23 -3.66
N LEU A 106 -14.62 -34.58 -2.89
CA LEU A 106 -13.80 -33.61 -2.17
C LEU A 106 -12.64 -33.15 -3.06
N LEU A 107 -12.55 -31.85 -3.28
CA LEU A 107 -11.44 -31.16 -3.93
C LEU A 107 -10.67 -30.38 -2.88
N ARG A 108 -9.35 -30.45 -2.94
CA ARG A 108 -8.45 -29.77 -2.00
C ARG A 108 -7.58 -28.79 -2.74
N PHE A 109 -7.79 -27.52 -2.44
CA PHE A 109 -7.05 -26.42 -3.01
C PHE A 109 -6.06 -25.89 -1.98
N SER A 110 -4.86 -25.59 -2.44
CA SER A 110 -3.88 -24.85 -1.65
C SER A 110 -3.40 -23.68 -2.49
N ALA A 111 -3.32 -22.51 -1.87
CA ALA A 111 -2.72 -21.33 -2.46
C ALA A 111 -1.75 -20.74 -1.45
N THR A 112 -0.48 -20.65 -1.85
CA THR A 112 0.54 -19.97 -1.06
C THR A 112 0.68 -18.57 -1.60
N VAL A 113 0.53 -17.59 -0.71
CA VAL A 113 0.79 -16.19 -1.03
C VAL A 113 2.11 -15.82 -0.38
N SER A 114 3.08 -15.42 -1.20
CA SER A 114 4.35 -14.91 -0.69
C SER A 114 4.34 -13.41 -0.59
N GLU A 115 5.15 -12.87 0.31
CA GLU A 115 5.38 -11.44 0.44
C GLU A 115 5.72 -10.75 -0.89
N LYS A 116 6.42 -11.43 -1.81
CA LYS A 116 6.78 -10.87 -3.13
C LYS A 116 5.55 -10.60 -4.00
N ASP A 117 4.53 -11.44 -3.88
CA ASP A 117 3.28 -11.32 -4.62
C ASP A 117 2.41 -10.20 -4.04
N ILE A 118 2.54 -9.95 -2.73
CA ILE A 118 1.85 -8.88 -2.00
C ILE A 118 2.56 -7.53 -2.16
N ARG A 119 3.90 -7.50 -2.26
CA ARG A 119 4.71 -6.27 -2.42
C ARG A 119 4.46 -5.54 -3.75
N GLY A 120 3.70 -6.11 -4.69
CA GLY A 120 3.15 -5.41 -5.85
C GLY A 120 2.04 -4.41 -5.48
N LEU A 121 1.28 -3.91 -6.47
CA LEU A 121 0.14 -2.97 -6.32
C LEU A 121 -0.81 -3.28 -5.14
N VAL A 122 -0.88 -4.55 -4.72
CA VAL A 122 -1.68 -5.08 -3.60
C VAL A 122 -1.24 -4.49 -2.24
N GLY A 123 0.06 -4.43 -1.95
CA GLY A 123 0.58 -3.99 -0.65
C GLY A 123 0.36 -2.50 -0.40
N GLN A 124 0.46 -1.66 -1.44
CA GLN A 124 0.25 -0.22 -1.31
C GLN A 124 -1.19 0.13 -0.92
N ASN A 125 -2.19 -0.58 -1.48
CA ASN A 125 -3.60 -0.35 -1.15
C ASN A 125 -3.95 -0.83 0.26
N ILE A 126 -3.44 -1.98 0.69
CA ILE A 126 -3.66 -2.50 2.05
C ILE A 126 -3.03 -1.56 3.09
N ILE A 127 -1.81 -1.07 2.85
CA ILE A 127 -1.14 -0.10 3.74
C ILE A 127 -1.95 1.20 3.85
N LYS A 128 -2.48 1.69 2.72
CA LYS A 128 -3.32 2.89 2.70
C LYS A 128 -4.61 2.69 3.52
N ASP A 129 -5.26 1.54 3.36
CA ASP A 129 -6.49 1.19 4.07
C ASP A 129 -6.30 1.03 5.58
N ILE A 130 -5.18 0.43 6.01
CA ILE A 130 -4.84 0.30 7.44
C ILE A 130 -4.58 1.69 8.03
N LYS A 131 -3.88 2.56 7.30
CA LYS A 131 -3.57 3.92 7.74
C LYS A 131 -4.84 4.77 7.90
N GLU A 132 -5.77 4.71 6.95
CA GLU A 132 -7.04 5.46 6.97
C GLU A 132 -7.99 5.01 8.10
N LYS A 133 -7.87 3.77 8.58
CA LYS A 133 -8.66 3.26 9.72
C LYS A 133 -8.03 3.52 11.09
N SER A 134 -6.79 3.99 11.14
CA SER A 134 -6.05 4.26 12.37
C SER A 134 -6.02 5.74 12.78
N GLU A 135 -6.53 6.63 11.93
CA GLU A 135 -6.89 8.03 12.25
C GLU A 135 -8.33 8.11 12.78
#